data_AF-A0A355GKJ3-F1
#
_entry.id   AF-A0A355GKJ3-F1
#
_cell.length_a   1.000
_cell.length_b   1.000
_cell.length_c   1.000
_cell.angle_alpha   90.00
_cell.angle_beta   90.00
_cell.angle_gamma   90.00
#
_symmetry.space_group_name_H-M   'P 1'
#
loop_
_entity.id
_entity.type
_entity.pdbx_description
1 polymer ?
#
loop_
_entity_poly.entity_id
_entity_poly.type
_entity_poly.pdbx_seq_one_letter_code
_entity_poly.pdbx_strand_id
1 'polypeptide(L)'
;LATIASGASAERMRFTAYVILSIVLGGIIYPVFGHWAWTSHFVGKAPGWLESLGFRDFSGSTVVHSLGAWAALASIVIIGPRIGKFDQRTSSRKLRGHNLTLATMGVFILWMGW
;
A
#
# COMPACT_ATOMS: atom_id res chain seq x y z
N LEU A 1 4.32 1.26 2.18
CA LEU A 1 3.08 0.57 2.62
C LEU A 1 1.97 1.54 3.02
N ALA A 2 2.11 2.29 4.12
CA ALA A 2 1.07 3.19 4.61
C ALA A 2 0.68 4.30 3.60
N THR A 3 1.66 4.80 2.85
CA THR A 3 1.46 5.80 1.77
C THR A 3 0.68 5.26 0.57
N ILE A 4 0.74 3.94 0.31
CA ILE A 4 -0.08 3.28 -0.72
C ILE A 4 -1.54 3.25 -0.25
N ALA A 5 -1.76 2.84 1.01
CA ALA A 5 -3.09 2.77 1.59
C ALA A 5 -3.76 4.15 1.73
N SER A 6 -3.00 5.19 2.08
CA SER A 6 -3.55 6.55 2.19
C SER A 6 -3.98 7.13 0.85
N GLY A 7 -3.24 6.88 -0.24
CA GLY A 7 -3.65 7.30 -1.57
C GLY A 7 -4.98 6.66 -2.00
N ALA A 8 -5.13 5.35 -1.74
CA ALA A 8 -6.39 4.65 -2.00
C ALA A 8 -7.56 5.18 -1.17
N SER A 9 -7.30 5.56 0.08
CA SER A 9 -8.31 6.00 1.07
C SER A 9 -8.47 7.52 1.23
N ALA A 10 -7.79 8.30 0.39
CA ALA A 10 -7.83 9.76 0.37
C ALA A 10 -9.26 10.34 0.31
N GLU A 11 -9.46 11.53 0.87
CA GLU A 11 -10.75 12.27 0.94
C GLU A 11 -11.77 11.79 1.98
N ARG A 12 -11.68 10.53 2.45
CA ARG A 12 -12.68 10.00 3.41
C ARG A 12 -12.12 9.24 4.62
N MET A 13 -10.82 8.98 4.64
CA MET A 13 -10.17 8.39 5.81
C MET A 13 -10.01 9.42 6.93
N ARG A 14 -10.41 9.05 8.16
CA ARG A 14 -10.11 9.86 9.34
C ARG A 14 -8.60 9.86 9.60
N PHE A 15 -8.04 11.01 9.97
CA PHE A 15 -6.60 11.14 10.23
C PHE A 15 -6.11 10.18 11.33
N THR A 16 -6.84 10.06 12.44
CA THR A 16 -6.49 9.12 13.51
C THR A 16 -6.43 7.67 13.02
N ALA A 17 -7.36 7.27 12.14
CA ALA A 17 -7.33 5.94 11.54
C ALA A 17 -6.10 5.74 10.64
N TYR A 18 -5.68 6.78 9.92
CA TYR A 18 -4.45 6.74 9.12
C TYR A 18 -3.20 6.58 9.98
N VAL A 19 -3.11 7.29 11.11
CA VAL A 19 -1.98 7.15 12.05
C VAL A 19 -1.92 5.74 12.62
N ILE A 20 -3.05 5.21 13.10
CA ILE A 20 -3.12 3.84 13.63
C ILE A 20 -2.72 2.83 12.55
N LEU A 21 -3.28 2.95 11.34
CA LEU A 21 -2.93 2.06 10.23
C LEU A 21 -1.43 2.12 9.91
N SER A 22 -0.83 3.31 9.93
CA SER A 22 0.60 3.51 9.67
C SER A 22 1.46 2.83 10.73
N ILE A 23 1.10 2.95 12.01
CA ILE A 23 1.81 2.29 13.12
C ILE A 23 1.70 0.76 12.98
N VAL A 24 0.50 0.23 12.70
CA VAL A 24 0.30 -1.22 12.55
C VAL A 24 1.05 -1.76 11.32
N LEU A 25 0.99 -1.07 10.19
CA LEU A 25 1.67 -1.51 8.97
C LEU A 25 3.19 -1.44 9.12
N GLY A 26 3.72 -0.32 9.63
CA GLY A 26 5.16 -0.11 9.75
C GLY A 26 5.80 -0.83 10.94
N GLY A 27 5.09 -0.92 12.07
CA GLY A 27 5.61 -1.49 13.31
C GLY A 27 5.36 -2.98 13.48
N ILE A 28 4.37 -3.55 12.79
CA ILE A 28 3.99 -4.96 12.97
C ILE A 28 4.00 -5.71 11.65
N ILE A 29 3.13 -5.35 10.69
CA ILE A 29 2.91 -6.16 9.49
C ILE A 29 4.17 -6.24 8.62
N TYR A 30 4.78 -5.09 8.34
CA TYR A 30 5.99 -5.02 7.53
C TYR A 30 7.19 -5.78 8.13
N PRO A 31 7.59 -5.56 9.40
CA PRO A 31 8.74 -6.27 9.96
C PRO A 31 8.48 -7.77 10.12
N VAL A 32 7.25 -8.19 10.43
CA VAL A 32 6.90 -9.61 10.54
C VAL A 32 7.00 -10.32 9.19
N PHE A 33 6.37 -9.78 8.14
CA PHE A 33 6.43 -10.39 6.81
C PHE A 33 7.83 -10.27 6.19
N GLY A 34 8.51 -9.14 6.42
CA GLY A 34 9.90 -8.96 6.03
C GLY A 34 10.82 -10.00 6.67
N HIS A 35 10.60 -10.35 7.94
CA HIS A 35 11.34 -11.44 8.57
C HIS A 35 11.08 -12.79 7.89
N TRP A 36 9.88 -13.05 7.40
CA TRP A 36 9.59 -14.31 6.71
C TRP A 36 10.26 -14.41 5.34
N ALA A 37 10.32 -13.30 4.60
CA ALA A 37 10.72 -13.27 3.20
C ALA A 37 12.18 -12.82 2.96
N TRP A 38 12.76 -12.04 3.86
CA TRP A 38 14.00 -11.27 3.64
C TRP A 38 15.04 -11.39 4.74
N THR A 39 14.94 -12.39 5.63
CA THR A 39 15.88 -12.42 6.77
C THR A 39 17.33 -12.65 6.36
N SER A 40 17.60 -13.40 5.29
CA SER A 40 18.99 -13.60 4.84
C SER A 40 19.71 -12.33 4.38
N HIS A 41 18.98 -11.25 4.05
CA HIS A 41 19.58 -9.96 3.72
C HIS A 41 20.32 -9.35 4.93
N PHE A 42 20.02 -9.80 6.15
CA PHE A 42 20.73 -9.40 7.35
C PHE A 42 21.89 -10.36 7.63
N VAL A 43 23.10 -9.80 7.72
CA VAL A 43 24.35 -10.55 7.95
C VAL A 43 24.23 -11.44 9.19
N GLY A 44 24.56 -12.72 9.03
CA GLY A 44 24.60 -13.70 10.12
C GLY A 44 23.24 -14.25 10.57
N LYS A 45 22.14 -13.95 9.85
CA LYS A 45 20.82 -14.50 10.17
C LYS A 45 20.44 -15.68 9.26
N ALA A 46 19.75 -16.66 9.85
CA ALA A 46 19.14 -17.75 9.11
C ALA A 46 18.02 -17.21 8.19
N PRO A 47 17.80 -17.81 7.01
CA PRO A 47 16.76 -17.39 6.10
C PRO A 47 15.39 -17.44 6.78
N GLY A 48 14.50 -16.55 6.37
CA GLY A 48 13.11 -16.59 6.83
C GLY A 48 12.42 -17.86 6.34
N TRP A 49 11.30 -18.25 6.94
CA TRP A 49 10.64 -19.51 6.56
C TRP A 49 10.11 -19.49 5.11
N LEU A 50 9.57 -18.37 4.62
CA LEU A 50 9.14 -18.23 3.21
C LEU A 50 10.35 -18.29 2.29
N GLU A 51 11.42 -17.60 2.67
CA GLU A 51 12.68 -17.62 1.93
C GLU A 51 13.23 -19.05 1.80
N SER A 52 13.17 -19.82 2.88
CA SER A 52 13.60 -21.23 2.93
C SER A 52 12.75 -22.14 2.02
N LEU A 53 11.50 -21.77 1.76
CA LEU A 53 10.62 -22.43 0.79
C LEU A 53 10.89 -22.00 -0.66
N GLY A 54 11.86 -21.13 -0.90
CA GLY A 54 12.21 -20.64 -2.24
C GLY A 54 11.46 -19.38 -2.67
N PHE A 55 10.77 -18.68 -1.76
CA PHE A 55 10.15 -17.40 -2.07
C PHE A 55 11.22 -16.37 -2.48
N ARG A 56 10.97 -15.66 -3.59
CA ARG A 56 11.88 -14.63 -4.12
C ARG A 56 11.12 -13.34 -4.35
N ASP A 57 11.58 -12.28 -3.69
CA ASP A 57 11.11 -10.92 -3.91
C ASP A 57 12.33 -10.00 -3.87
N PHE A 58 12.79 -9.49 -5.01
CA PHE A 58 14.07 -8.78 -5.06
C PHE A 58 14.00 -7.37 -4.46
N SER A 59 12.94 -6.63 -4.77
CA SER A 59 12.79 -5.20 -4.39
C SER A 59 11.39 -4.88 -3.85
N GLY A 60 10.69 -5.89 -3.32
CA GLY A 60 9.49 -5.69 -2.51
C GLY A 60 8.21 -5.62 -3.32
N SER A 61 8.10 -6.31 -4.45
CA SER A 61 6.82 -6.46 -5.17
C SER A 61 5.74 -7.06 -4.28
N THR A 62 6.10 -7.96 -3.37
CA THR A 62 5.21 -8.51 -2.36
C THR A 62 5.38 -7.80 -1.03
N VAL A 63 6.60 -7.79 -0.48
CA VAL A 63 6.92 -7.32 0.87
C VAL A 63 6.57 -5.83 1.06
N VAL A 64 6.61 -5.02 0.01
CA VAL A 64 6.25 -3.59 0.08
C VAL A 64 4.94 -3.30 -0.67
N HIS A 65 4.86 -3.64 -1.95
CA HIS A 65 3.77 -3.21 -2.82
C HIS A 65 2.48 -4.00 -2.57
N SER A 66 2.54 -5.34 -2.59
CA SER A 66 1.34 -6.16 -2.36
C SER A 66 0.80 -6.02 -0.95
N LEU A 67 1.65 -6.02 0.09
CA LEU A 67 1.18 -5.77 1.46
C LEU A 67 0.50 -4.40 1.59
N GLY A 68 1.09 -3.35 0.98
CA GLY A 68 0.47 -2.03 0.91
C GLY A 68 -0.87 -2.03 0.16
N ALA A 69 -0.97 -2.79 -0.93
CA ALA A 69 -2.18 -2.95 -1.72
C ALA A 69 -3.29 -3.71 -0.98
N TRP A 70 -2.96 -4.77 -0.22
CA TRP A 70 -3.93 -5.47 0.60
C TRP A 70 -4.46 -4.61 1.74
N ALA A 71 -3.59 -3.82 2.38
CA ALA A 71 -4.02 -2.84 3.39
C ALA A 71 -4.90 -1.74 2.77
N ALA A 72 -4.54 -1.26 1.58
CA ALA A 72 -5.36 -0.34 0.80
C ALA A 72 -6.74 -0.93 0.53
N LEU A 73 -6.81 -2.16 0.02
CA LEU A 73 -8.05 -2.88 -0.26
C LEU A 73 -8.93 -3.02 1.00
N ALA A 74 -8.35 -3.49 2.10
CA ALA A 74 -9.06 -3.61 3.37
C ALA A 74 -9.65 -2.25 3.81
N SER A 75 -8.86 -1.18 3.73
CA SER A 75 -9.32 0.16 4.11
C SER A 75 -10.45 0.68 3.23
N ILE A 76 -10.40 0.48 1.90
CA ILE A 76 -11.48 0.94 1.01
C ILE A 76 -12.75 0.10 1.11
N VAL A 77 -12.63 -1.20 1.46
CA VAL A 77 -13.79 -2.07 1.71
C VAL A 77 -14.53 -1.62 2.98
N ILE A 78 -13.79 -1.26 4.04
CA ILE A 78 -14.37 -0.81 5.32
C ILE A 78 -14.95 0.60 5.19
N ILE A 79 -14.21 1.54 4.57
CA ILE A 79 -14.63 2.94 4.45
C ILE A 79 -15.74 3.11 3.41
N GLY A 80 -15.72 2.26 2.36
CA GLY A 80 -16.66 2.33 1.26
C GLY A 80 -16.26 3.32 0.15
N PRO A 81 -17.10 3.43 -0.89
CA PRO A 81 -16.83 4.26 -2.05
C PRO A 81 -16.94 5.76 -1.73
N ARG A 82 -16.26 6.57 -2.54
CA ARG A 82 -16.43 8.03 -2.50
C ARG A 82 -17.87 8.41 -2.85
N ILE A 83 -18.39 9.45 -2.21
CA ILE A 83 -19.73 9.98 -2.49
C ILE A 83 -19.81 10.37 -3.98
N GLY A 84 -20.88 9.95 -4.65
CA GLY A 84 -21.09 10.20 -6.09
C GLY A 84 -20.23 9.35 -7.03
N LYS A 85 -19.42 8.41 -6.52
CA LYS A 85 -18.65 7.47 -7.35
C LYS A 85 -19.56 6.47 -8.10
N PHE A 86 -20.63 6.05 -7.46
CA PHE A 86 -21.60 5.11 -8.01
C PHE A 86 -22.99 5.76 -8.02
N ASP A 87 -23.76 5.52 -9.07
CA ASP A 87 -25.12 6.03 -9.26
C ASP A 87 -26.02 4.90 -9.76
N GLN A 88 -27.32 5.00 -9.52
CA GLN A 88 -28.32 3.99 -9.91
C GLN A 88 -28.42 3.84 -11.43
N ARG A 89 -28.12 4.88 -12.22
CA ARG A 89 -28.16 4.86 -13.69
C ARG A 89 -26.85 4.48 -14.37
N THR A 90 -25.72 4.76 -13.75
CA THR A 90 -24.40 4.49 -14.30
C THR A 90 -23.61 3.74 -13.24
N SER A 91 -23.31 2.47 -13.53
CA SER A 91 -22.62 1.57 -12.59
C SER A 91 -21.31 2.14 -12.03
N SER A 92 -20.70 3.16 -12.65
CA SER A 92 -19.54 3.91 -12.15
C SER A 92 -19.45 5.28 -12.83
N ARG A 93 -19.30 6.34 -12.03
CA ARG A 93 -18.99 7.71 -12.51
C ARG A 93 -17.48 7.96 -12.42
N LYS A 94 -16.93 8.69 -13.39
CA LYS A 94 -15.51 9.08 -13.41
C LYS A 94 -15.31 10.35 -12.58
N LEU A 95 -14.55 10.26 -11.49
CA LEU A 95 -14.09 11.41 -10.72
C LEU A 95 -12.85 11.99 -11.43
N ARG A 96 -12.90 13.26 -11.83
CA ARG A 96 -11.78 13.93 -12.51
C ARG A 96 -10.70 14.31 -11.51
N GLY A 97 -9.44 14.18 -11.92
CA GLY A 97 -8.31 14.67 -11.13
C GLY A 97 -8.32 16.20 -11.05
N HIS A 98 -7.86 16.75 -9.92
CA HIS A 98 -7.89 18.19 -9.67
C HIS A 98 -6.72 18.94 -10.34
N ASN A 99 -5.56 18.28 -10.52
CA ASN A 99 -4.37 18.88 -11.14
C ASN A 99 -3.51 17.82 -11.84
N LEU A 100 -3.50 17.84 -13.17
CA LEU A 100 -2.74 16.87 -13.97
C LEU A 100 -1.22 17.12 -13.88
N THR A 101 -0.79 18.38 -13.86
CA THR A 101 0.64 18.74 -13.75
C THR A 101 1.26 18.19 -12.47
N LEU A 102 0.56 18.33 -11.33
CA LEU A 102 1.02 17.79 -10.05
C LEU A 102 1.06 16.25 -10.06
N ALA A 103 0.06 15.60 -10.66
CA ALA A 103 0.05 14.15 -10.80
C ALA A 103 1.21 13.65 -11.65
N THR A 104 1.50 14.30 -12.78
CA THR A 104 2.63 13.98 -13.66
C THR A 104 3.97 14.18 -12.96
N MET A 105 4.14 15.27 -12.21
CA MET A 105 5.35 15.50 -11.40
C MET A 105 5.54 14.39 -10.36
N GLY A 106 4.46 13.96 -9.70
CA GLY A 106 4.48 12.83 -8.77
C GLY A 106 4.92 11.53 -9.44
N VAL A 107 4.46 11.26 -10.66
CA VAL A 107 4.90 10.09 -11.44
C VAL A 107 6.39 10.14 -11.73
N PHE A 108 6.95 11.29 -12.14
CA PHE A 108 8.38 11.43 -12.37
C PHE A 108 9.22 11.21 -11.10
N ILE A 109 8.76 11.72 -9.95
CA ILE A 109 9.42 11.49 -8.66
C ILE A 109 9.40 9.98 -8.31
N LEU A 110 8.24 9.33 -8.45
CA LEU A 110 8.12 7.90 -8.19
C LEU A 110 8.97 7.07 -9.15
N TRP A 111 9.02 7.43 -10.43
CA TRP A 111 9.82 6.72 -11.42
C TRP A 111 11.32 6.86 -11.17
N MET A 112 11.78 8.04 -10.75
CA MET A 112 13.19 8.26 -10.42
C MET A 112 13.61 7.58 -9.11
N GLY A 113 12.69 7.47 -8.15
CA GLY A 113 12.95 6.84 -6.85
C GLY A 113 12.76 5.33 -6.82
N TRP A 114 12.28 4.73 -7.90
CA TRP A 114 12.02 3.29 -8.03
C TRP A 114 13.16 2.58 -8.75
#